data_AF-A0A3E1QD69-F1
#
_entry.id   AF-A0A3E1QD69-F1
#
_cell.length_a   1.000
_cell.length_b   1.000
_cell.length_c   1.000
_cell.angle_alpha   90.00
_cell.angle_beta   90.00
_cell.angle_gamma   90.00
#
_symmetry.space_group_name_H-M   'P 1'
#
loop_
_entity.id
_entity.type
_entity.pdbx_description
1 polymer ?
#
loop_
_entity_poly.entity_id
_entity_poly.type
_entity_poly.pdbx_seq_one_letter_code
_entity_poly.pdbx_strand_id
1 'polypeptide(L)'
;MKTMKKYFPYFLAFLFITQITAQEVTIELFKDGFNSPVNLQHAGDDRLFVVEQNGIIKIINPDGTINSTPFLDISGQVSCCGERGLLGLAFHPDYQNNGYFFVNYTDINGDTQVSRFSVSASNVDVADANSELPIIDYNQPNGNHNGGCLAFGPDGYLYISSGDGGGSGDTSNNAQNLTLLLGKMLRLDIDNPDGTENYSIPSDNPFIGNPDARDEIWAYGLRNPWKFSFDSLNGDIWIGDVGQNEVEEIDKAAATDAGLNYGWRCYEGSAPFNTSNCPPQSELTFPIAEYSSGSGSGNCSITGGYVYRGNVYADIQGVYIFADYCNGTISTLDQSGTIVEQLDIQQNWVSFGEDVNGELYAVALGGDIYKIEGGEILSNSNIDEVSDVFLLPNPASNTVSLKASNILFSEITIIDVKGSIIYSEKNKPTATKTISVTNFNDGMYFVKAISESGNEIIKKLVIQ
;
A
#
# COMPACT_ATOMS: atom_id res chain seq x y z
N MET A 1 -29.91 -10.82 -71.99
CA MET A 1 -29.47 -9.71 -71.11
C MET A 1 -28.67 -10.30 -69.95
N LYS A 2 -27.34 -10.19 -69.99
CA LYS A 2 -26.44 -10.66 -68.93
C LYS A 2 -26.09 -9.45 -68.05
N THR A 3 -26.38 -9.56 -66.75
CA THR A 3 -26.13 -8.53 -65.74
C THR A 3 -24.63 -8.47 -65.39
N MET A 4 -24.04 -7.27 -65.50
CA MET A 4 -22.67 -6.98 -65.06
C MET A 4 -22.61 -6.82 -63.54
N LYS A 5 -21.68 -7.53 -62.89
CA LYS A 5 -21.29 -7.32 -61.49
C LYS A 5 -20.33 -6.13 -61.41
N LYS A 6 -20.61 -5.15 -60.55
CA LYS A 6 -19.65 -4.15 -60.07
C LYS A 6 -19.18 -4.58 -58.68
N TYR A 7 -17.88 -4.78 -58.52
CA TYR A 7 -17.24 -4.96 -57.21
C TYR A 7 -16.56 -3.65 -56.84
N PHE A 8 -16.88 -3.13 -55.66
CA PHE A 8 -16.29 -1.95 -55.04
C PHE A 8 -15.37 -2.46 -53.93
N PRO A 9 -14.05 -2.17 -53.93
CA PRO A 9 -13.20 -2.57 -52.82
C PRO A 9 -13.35 -1.54 -51.69
N TYR A 10 -13.81 -2.01 -50.51
CA TYR A 10 -13.72 -1.25 -49.28
C TYR A 10 -12.29 -1.35 -48.75
N PHE A 11 -11.64 -0.20 -48.61
CA PHE A 11 -10.33 -0.07 -47.97
C PHE A 11 -10.56 -0.06 -46.44
N LEU A 12 -10.22 -1.15 -45.77
CA LEU A 12 -10.31 -1.24 -44.31
C LEU A 12 -9.04 -0.60 -43.72
N ALA A 13 -9.16 0.59 -43.15
CA ALA A 13 -8.08 1.21 -42.38
C ALA A 13 -8.01 0.53 -41.00
N PHE A 14 -7.00 -0.32 -40.80
CA PHE A 14 -6.65 -0.82 -39.48
C PHE A 14 -5.98 0.30 -38.69
N LEU A 15 -6.70 0.90 -37.75
CA LEU A 15 -6.09 1.69 -36.67
C LEU A 15 -5.39 0.69 -35.73
N PHE A 16 -4.06 0.65 -35.78
CA PHE A 16 -3.27 0.06 -34.71
C PHE A 16 -3.35 1.01 -33.51
N ILE A 17 -4.14 0.63 -32.51
CA ILE A 17 -4.07 1.22 -31.17
C ILE A 17 -2.82 0.63 -30.54
N THR A 18 -1.74 1.41 -30.45
CA THR A 18 -0.59 1.06 -29.62
C THR A 18 -0.98 1.27 -28.17
N GLN A 19 -1.13 0.19 -27.41
CA GLN A 19 -1.17 0.28 -25.95
C GLN A 19 0.19 0.82 -25.49
N ILE A 20 0.17 2.00 -24.91
CA ILE A 20 1.31 2.55 -24.19
C ILE A 20 1.36 1.77 -22.86
N THR A 21 2.53 1.24 -22.53
CA THR A 21 2.77 0.36 -21.37
C THR A 21 2.35 1.01 -20.05
N ALA A 22 1.71 0.19 -19.21
CA ALA A 22 1.39 0.47 -17.82
C ALA A 22 2.67 0.65 -16.98
N GLN A 23 2.57 1.34 -15.83
CA GLN A 23 3.56 1.26 -14.77
C GLN A 23 3.70 -0.21 -14.39
N GLU A 24 4.90 -0.77 -14.51
CA GLU A 24 5.15 -2.18 -14.22
C GLU A 24 5.58 -2.28 -12.76
N VAL A 25 4.79 -2.98 -11.95
CA VAL A 25 5.18 -3.35 -10.59
C VAL A 25 5.68 -4.78 -10.64
N THR A 26 6.88 -5.02 -10.11
CA THR A 26 7.45 -6.36 -9.87
C THR A 26 7.71 -6.55 -8.38
N ILE A 27 7.99 -7.79 -7.97
CA ILE A 27 8.38 -8.07 -6.58
C ILE A 27 9.56 -9.04 -6.52
N GLU A 28 10.37 -8.88 -5.48
CA GLU A 28 11.51 -9.73 -5.14
C GLU A 28 11.29 -10.34 -3.75
N LEU A 29 11.58 -11.63 -3.55
CA LEU A 29 11.60 -12.19 -2.19
C LEU A 29 12.72 -11.52 -1.39
N PHE A 30 12.34 -10.76 -0.36
CA PHE A 30 13.27 -10.04 0.50
C PHE A 30 13.67 -10.88 1.71
N LYS A 31 12.69 -11.51 2.36
CA LYS A 31 12.92 -12.30 3.57
C LYS A 31 11.84 -13.35 3.78
N ASP A 32 12.21 -14.47 4.40
CA ASP A 32 11.30 -15.57 4.75
C ASP A 32 11.50 -16.03 6.21
N GLY A 33 10.68 -16.99 6.64
CA GLY A 33 10.81 -17.67 7.92
C GLY A 33 10.07 -17.01 9.09
N PHE A 34 9.13 -16.12 8.80
CA PHE A 34 8.21 -15.56 9.80
C PHE A 34 7.01 -16.48 10.03
N ASN A 35 6.40 -16.39 11.21
CA ASN A 35 5.22 -17.15 11.58
C ASN A 35 3.98 -16.26 11.55
N SER A 36 3.20 -16.34 10.47
CA SER A 36 2.00 -15.52 10.27
C SER A 36 2.26 -14.02 10.52
N PRO A 37 3.19 -13.41 9.75
CA PRO A 37 3.44 -11.98 9.86
C PRO A 37 2.22 -11.19 9.38
N VAL A 38 1.87 -10.12 10.10
CA VAL A 38 0.69 -9.30 9.81
C VAL A 38 0.99 -7.80 9.79
N ASN A 39 2.22 -7.38 10.09
CA ASN A 39 2.65 -5.99 9.98
C ASN A 39 4.17 -5.91 9.79
N LEU A 40 4.63 -4.85 9.13
CA LEU A 40 6.03 -4.52 8.92
C LEU A 40 6.20 -3.01 9.09
N GLN A 41 7.09 -2.59 9.98
CA GLN A 41 7.33 -1.16 10.26
C GLN A 41 8.82 -0.88 10.41
N HIS A 42 9.26 0.32 10.07
CA HIS A 42 10.56 0.84 10.51
C HIS A 42 10.35 1.77 11.73
N ALA A 43 11.39 1.94 12.55
CA ALA A 43 11.33 2.78 13.75
C ALA A 43 11.96 4.17 13.56
N GLY A 44 11.96 4.67 12.32
CA GLY A 44 12.77 5.84 11.93
C GLY A 44 14.28 5.54 11.84
N ASP A 45 14.65 4.26 11.74
CA ASP A 45 16.00 3.79 11.43
C ASP A 45 15.93 2.63 10.40
N ASP A 46 17.09 2.08 10.02
CA ASP A 46 17.20 1.08 8.96
C ASP A 46 16.68 -0.32 9.37
N ARG A 47 16.25 -0.53 10.62
CA ARG A 47 15.69 -1.82 11.06
C ARG A 47 14.23 -1.93 10.64
N LEU A 48 13.84 -3.14 10.26
CA LEU A 48 12.44 -3.48 10.03
C LEU A 48 11.93 -4.40 11.14
N PHE A 49 10.74 -4.08 11.65
CA PHE A 49 10.07 -4.78 12.73
C PHE A 49 8.89 -5.55 12.16
N VAL A 50 8.97 -6.88 12.25
CA VAL A 50 7.94 -7.79 11.75
C VAL A 50 7.07 -8.22 12.90
N VAL A 51 5.77 -7.95 12.79
CA VAL A 51 4.76 -8.36 13.76
C VAL A 51 4.22 -9.72 13.36
N GLU A 52 4.39 -10.71 14.23
CA GLU A 52 3.81 -12.05 14.11
C GLU A 52 2.52 -12.13 14.93
N GLN A 53 1.45 -12.67 14.31
CA GLN A 53 0.09 -12.68 14.87
C GLN A 53 -0.01 -13.29 16.27
N ASN A 54 0.91 -14.21 16.62
CA ASN A 54 0.97 -14.89 17.91
C ASN A 54 1.54 -14.04 19.06
N GLY A 55 1.78 -12.74 18.87
CA GLY A 55 2.22 -11.83 19.94
C GLY A 55 3.73 -11.61 19.98
N ILE A 56 4.44 -11.80 18.87
CA ILE A 56 5.89 -11.65 18.77
C ILE A 56 6.23 -10.53 17.79
N ILE A 57 7.23 -9.71 18.11
CA ILE A 57 7.83 -8.75 17.17
C ILE A 57 9.29 -9.15 16.95
N LYS A 58 9.70 -9.33 15.70
CA LYS A 58 11.08 -9.66 15.29
C LYS A 58 11.74 -8.48 14.59
N ILE A 59 13.08 -8.43 14.61
CA ILE A 59 13.87 -7.42 13.91
C ILE A 59 14.59 -8.07 12.73
N ILE A 60 14.46 -7.45 11.56
CA ILE A 60 15.36 -7.61 10.42
C ILE A 60 16.36 -6.45 10.48
N ASN A 61 17.65 -6.78 10.56
CA ASN A 61 18.72 -5.81 10.55
C ASN A 61 19.04 -5.36 9.11
N PRO A 62 19.77 -4.24 8.93
CA PRO A 62 20.13 -3.73 7.61
C PRO A 62 20.98 -4.70 6.78
N ASP A 63 21.68 -5.63 7.42
CA ASP A 63 22.44 -6.71 6.77
C ASP A 63 21.57 -7.94 6.39
N GLY A 64 20.26 -7.85 6.61
CA GLY A 64 19.28 -8.89 6.34
C GLY A 64 19.23 -10.00 7.39
N THR A 65 20.00 -9.91 8.49
CA THR A 65 19.93 -10.90 9.58
C THR A 65 18.68 -10.69 10.44
N ILE A 66 18.16 -11.78 11.02
CA ILE A 66 17.05 -11.73 11.99
C ILE A 66 17.62 -11.98 13.38
N ASN A 67 17.24 -11.12 14.34
CA ASN A 67 17.65 -11.30 15.73
C ASN A 67 17.04 -12.59 16.31
N SER A 68 17.85 -13.36 17.03
CA SER A 68 17.39 -14.61 17.66
C SER A 68 16.47 -14.36 18.86
N THR A 69 16.69 -13.26 19.57
CA THR A 69 15.78 -12.74 20.60
C THR A 69 14.78 -11.79 19.92
N PRO A 70 13.47 -11.98 20.13
CA PRO A 70 12.47 -11.06 19.60
C PRO A 70 12.61 -9.68 20.26
N PHE A 71 12.18 -8.64 19.55
CA PHE A 71 12.06 -7.30 20.10
C PHE A 71 11.04 -7.28 21.24
N LEU A 72 9.86 -7.88 21.03
CA LEU A 72 8.80 -8.01 22.03
C LEU A 72 8.21 -9.41 21.96
N ASP A 73 7.89 -9.98 23.12
CA ASP A 73 7.09 -11.20 23.26
C ASP A 73 6.02 -10.97 24.31
N ILE A 74 4.77 -10.83 23.85
CA ILE A 74 3.56 -10.74 24.69
C ILE A 74 2.60 -11.89 24.36
N SER A 75 3.10 -13.01 23.83
CA SER A 75 2.29 -14.15 23.42
C SER A 75 1.39 -14.70 24.53
N GLY A 76 1.78 -14.54 25.80
CA GLY A 76 0.97 -14.89 26.97
C GLY A 76 -0.24 -13.98 27.25
N GLN A 77 -0.30 -12.81 26.60
CA GLN A 77 -1.38 -11.82 26.75
C GLN A 77 -2.37 -11.83 25.57
N VAL A 78 -2.03 -12.53 24.48
CA VAL A 78 -2.72 -12.44 23.20
C VAL A 78 -3.63 -13.64 22.99
N SER A 79 -4.92 -13.41 22.75
CA SER A 79 -5.80 -14.41 22.12
C SER A 79 -5.54 -14.37 20.62
N CYS A 80 -5.06 -15.46 20.04
CA CYS A 80 -4.62 -15.46 18.66
C CYS A 80 -5.40 -16.40 17.74
N CYS A 81 -5.18 -16.08 16.46
CA CYS A 81 -5.53 -16.73 15.22
C CYS A 81 -6.89 -16.32 14.64
N GLY A 82 -7.03 -16.53 13.33
CA GLY A 82 -8.11 -15.93 12.55
C GLY A 82 -7.83 -14.45 12.34
N GLU A 83 -8.76 -13.59 12.73
CA GLU A 83 -8.59 -12.13 12.70
C GLU A 83 -8.11 -11.56 14.05
N ARG A 84 -7.87 -12.44 15.04
CA ARG A 84 -7.32 -12.07 16.35
C ARG A 84 -5.81 -12.26 16.39
N GLY A 85 -5.16 -11.49 17.26
CA GLY A 85 -3.74 -11.64 17.54
C GLY A 85 -3.10 -10.32 17.92
N LEU A 86 -1.80 -10.22 17.76
CA LEU A 86 -1.10 -8.95 17.68
C LEU A 86 -1.17 -8.45 16.24
N LEU A 87 -1.87 -7.34 16.00
CA LEU A 87 -2.32 -6.91 14.67
C LEU A 87 -1.67 -5.61 14.20
N GLY A 88 -1.43 -4.68 15.12
CA GLY A 88 -0.90 -3.34 14.85
C GLY A 88 0.42 -3.07 15.56
N LEU A 89 1.29 -2.33 14.89
CA LEU A 89 2.49 -1.70 15.46
C LEU A 89 2.62 -0.30 14.89
N ALA A 90 2.86 0.69 15.74
CA ALA A 90 3.27 2.03 15.32
C ALA A 90 4.34 2.55 16.28
N PHE A 91 5.45 3.06 15.74
CA PHE A 91 6.45 3.77 16.54
C PHE A 91 6.01 5.21 16.77
N HIS A 92 6.28 5.75 17.96
CA HIS A 92 6.05 7.17 18.21
C HIS A 92 6.88 8.02 17.23
N PRO A 93 6.38 9.16 16.72
CA PRO A 93 7.17 10.03 15.84
C PRO A 93 8.50 10.49 16.47
N ASP A 94 8.54 10.55 17.81
CA ASP A 94 9.72 10.86 18.63
C ASP A 94 10.44 9.62 19.20
N TYR A 95 10.27 8.44 18.60
CA TYR A 95 10.82 7.16 19.11
C TYR A 95 12.32 7.21 19.38
N GLN A 96 13.11 7.92 18.56
CA GLN A 96 14.55 8.05 18.76
C GLN A 96 14.92 8.70 20.11
N ASN A 97 14.03 9.51 20.68
CA ASN A 97 14.25 10.20 21.95
C ASN A 97 13.49 9.56 23.11
N ASN A 98 12.23 9.14 22.91
CA ASN A 98 11.38 8.61 23.98
C ASN A 98 11.31 7.08 24.04
N GLY A 99 11.68 6.39 22.97
CA GLY A 99 11.67 4.93 22.88
C GLY A 99 10.27 4.31 22.89
N TYR A 100 9.21 5.08 22.65
CA TYR A 100 7.82 4.61 22.74
C TYR A 100 7.29 4.04 21.44
N PHE A 101 6.57 2.94 21.56
CA PHE A 101 5.85 2.32 20.46
C PHE A 101 4.52 1.74 20.96
N PHE A 102 3.59 1.51 20.04
CA PHE A 102 2.22 1.15 20.32
C PHE A 102 1.87 -0.13 19.61
N VAL A 103 1.14 -0.99 20.30
CA VAL A 103 0.62 -2.24 19.75
C VAL A 103 -0.88 -2.28 19.88
N ASN A 104 -1.54 -2.87 18.88
CA ASN A 104 -2.95 -3.24 18.94
C ASN A 104 -3.03 -4.77 18.91
N TYR A 105 -3.62 -5.35 19.95
CA TYR A 105 -3.78 -6.79 20.05
C TYR A 105 -5.14 -7.18 20.62
N THR A 106 -5.53 -8.43 20.35
CA THR A 106 -6.68 -9.06 21.00
C THR A 106 -6.25 -9.69 22.32
N ASP A 107 -6.81 -9.25 23.43
CA ASP A 107 -6.51 -9.75 24.77
C ASP A 107 -7.02 -11.19 24.99
N ILE A 108 -6.72 -11.78 26.14
CA ILE A 108 -7.17 -13.15 26.49
C ILE A 108 -8.69 -13.31 26.59
N ASN A 109 -9.44 -12.23 26.76
CA ASN A 109 -10.91 -12.23 26.78
C ASN A 109 -11.50 -12.16 25.37
N GLY A 110 -10.68 -11.81 24.38
CA GLY A 110 -11.09 -11.63 22.99
C GLY A 110 -11.37 -10.19 22.61
N ASP A 111 -11.09 -9.22 23.50
CA ASP A 111 -11.34 -7.80 23.34
C ASP A 111 -10.13 -7.08 22.73
N THR A 112 -10.34 -5.91 22.13
CA THR A 112 -9.22 -5.11 21.60
C THR A 112 -8.55 -4.34 22.73
N GLN A 113 -7.22 -4.40 22.76
CA GLN A 113 -6.37 -3.56 23.59
C GLN A 113 -5.33 -2.84 22.72
N VAL A 114 -5.26 -1.53 22.86
CA VAL A 114 -4.14 -0.71 22.38
C VAL A 114 -3.28 -0.31 23.57
N SER A 115 -1.99 -0.64 23.53
CA SER A 115 -1.05 -0.38 24.62
C SER A 115 0.21 0.28 24.10
N ARG A 116 0.80 1.16 24.91
CA ARG A 116 2.15 1.69 24.71
C ARG A 116 3.16 0.80 25.43
N PHE A 117 4.29 0.56 24.79
CA PHE A 117 5.49 -0.03 25.39
C PHE A 117 6.69 0.90 25.16
N SER A 118 7.78 0.61 25.84
CA SER A 118 9.06 1.30 25.65
C SER A 118 10.19 0.33 25.34
N VAL A 119 11.14 0.77 24.51
CA VAL A 119 12.39 0.06 24.27
C VAL A 119 13.20 -0.05 25.57
N SER A 120 13.96 -1.15 25.74
CA SER A 120 14.83 -1.33 26.90
C SER A 120 15.89 -0.23 26.95
N ALA A 121 16.06 0.38 28.12
CA ALA A 121 17.13 1.36 28.39
C ALA A 121 18.55 0.78 28.23
N SER A 122 18.69 -0.55 28.18
CA SER A 122 19.99 -1.24 28.11
C SER A 122 20.27 -1.91 26.77
N ASN A 123 19.24 -2.11 25.94
CA ASN A 123 19.36 -2.78 24.65
C ASN A 123 18.30 -2.25 23.68
N VAL A 124 18.73 -1.55 22.64
CA VAL A 124 17.85 -0.94 21.63
C VAL A 124 17.11 -1.96 20.76
N ASP A 125 17.56 -3.22 20.76
CA ASP A 125 16.97 -4.31 19.98
C ASP A 125 15.95 -5.14 20.77
N VAL A 126 15.62 -4.74 22.01
CA VAL A 126 14.66 -5.44 22.87
C VAL A 126 13.78 -4.42 23.60
N ALA A 127 12.47 -4.65 23.63
CA ALA A 127 11.51 -3.89 24.41
C ALA A 127 11.49 -4.31 25.88
N ASP A 128 11.15 -3.37 26.77
CA ASP A 128 10.79 -3.73 28.14
C ASP A 128 9.33 -4.21 28.18
N ALA A 129 9.12 -5.53 28.20
CA ALA A 129 7.78 -6.12 28.27
C ALA A 129 7.00 -5.73 29.54
N ASN A 130 7.65 -5.20 30.59
CA ASN A 130 6.95 -4.72 31.80
C ASN A 130 6.58 -3.24 31.73
N SER A 131 6.93 -2.55 30.64
CA SER A 131 6.66 -1.12 30.46
C SER A 131 5.27 -0.81 29.87
N GLU A 132 4.42 -1.84 29.77
CA GLU A 132 3.08 -1.71 29.23
C GLU A 132 2.28 -0.60 29.94
N LEU A 133 1.75 0.31 29.13
CA LEU A 133 0.76 1.29 29.54
C LEU A 133 -0.48 1.15 28.64
N PRO A 134 -1.61 0.63 29.17
CA PRO A 134 -2.86 0.56 28.42
C PRO A 134 -3.31 1.95 27.97
N ILE A 135 -3.63 2.10 26.69
CA ILE A 135 -4.10 3.37 26.10
C ILE A 135 -5.61 3.36 25.99
N ILE A 136 -6.17 2.40 25.26
CA ILE A 136 -7.61 2.27 25.08
C ILE A 136 -7.97 0.81 24.85
N ASP A 137 -9.13 0.39 25.38
CA ASP A 137 -9.71 -0.93 25.17
C ASP A 137 -11.19 -0.83 24.83
N TYR A 138 -11.71 -1.87 24.17
CA TYR A 138 -13.13 -2.00 23.90
C TYR A 138 -13.52 -3.44 23.59
N ASN A 139 -14.76 -3.77 23.95
CA ASN A 139 -15.31 -5.10 23.76
C ASN A 139 -15.47 -5.45 22.27
N GLN A 140 -15.07 -6.67 21.93
CA GLN A 140 -15.29 -7.27 20.60
C GLN A 140 -16.37 -8.35 20.71
N PRO A 141 -17.55 -8.16 20.11
CA PRO A 141 -18.66 -9.10 20.28
C PRO A 141 -18.43 -10.42 19.55
N ASN A 142 -17.58 -10.46 18.52
CA ASN A 142 -17.20 -11.67 17.79
C ASN A 142 -15.68 -11.77 17.62
N GLY A 143 -15.21 -12.91 17.09
CA GLY A 143 -13.79 -13.14 16.83
C GLY A 143 -13.29 -12.71 15.46
N ASN A 144 -14.07 -11.88 14.77
CA ASN A 144 -13.76 -11.35 13.45
C ASN A 144 -14.18 -9.88 13.37
N HIS A 145 -13.70 -9.20 12.33
CA HIS A 145 -13.75 -7.77 12.09
C HIS A 145 -13.15 -6.96 13.25
N ASN A 146 -11.95 -7.35 13.64
CA ASN A 146 -11.23 -6.70 14.74
C ASN A 146 -10.56 -5.39 14.31
N GLY A 147 -10.38 -5.14 13.01
CA GLY A 147 -9.51 -4.07 12.51
C GLY A 147 -8.08 -4.28 13.01
N GLY A 148 -7.51 -3.25 13.64
CA GLY A 148 -6.27 -3.39 14.42
C GLY A 148 -5.05 -2.72 13.80
N CYS A 149 -5.19 -1.98 12.71
CA CYS A 149 -4.11 -1.18 12.15
C CYS A 149 -3.87 0.07 13.03
N LEU A 150 -2.61 0.47 13.12
CA LEU A 150 -2.16 1.67 13.84
C LEU A 150 -1.24 2.46 12.93
N ALA A 151 -1.37 3.79 12.95
CA ALA A 151 -0.40 4.70 12.35
C ALA A 151 -0.47 6.06 13.05
N PHE A 152 0.64 6.79 13.05
CA PHE A 152 0.61 8.21 13.39
C PHE A 152 0.28 9.03 12.15
N GLY A 153 -0.67 9.94 12.30
CA GLY A 153 -1.04 10.88 11.24
C GLY A 153 0.03 11.96 11.04
N PRO A 154 -0.05 12.73 9.93
CA PRO A 154 0.84 13.87 9.69
C PRO A 154 0.66 15.00 10.72
N ASP A 155 -0.42 14.94 11.49
CA ASP A 155 -0.73 15.84 12.61
C ASP A 155 -0.11 15.40 13.95
N GLY A 156 0.54 14.23 14.00
CA GLY A 156 1.19 13.69 15.19
C GLY A 156 0.28 12.88 16.11
N TYR A 157 -0.99 12.67 15.75
CA TYR A 157 -1.91 11.88 16.56
C TYR A 157 -1.91 10.39 16.18
N LEU A 158 -2.27 9.53 17.14
CA LEU A 158 -2.40 8.09 16.89
C LEU A 158 -3.76 7.78 16.29
N TYR A 159 -3.77 7.19 15.10
CA TYR A 159 -4.96 6.67 14.44
C TYR A 159 -5.09 5.16 14.64
N ILE A 160 -6.32 4.70 14.87
CA ILE A 160 -6.63 3.30 15.16
C ILE A 160 -7.80 2.86 14.28
N SER A 161 -7.63 1.77 13.54
CA SER A 161 -8.74 1.15 12.80
C SER A 161 -9.47 0.14 13.67
N SER A 162 -10.81 0.21 13.66
CA SER A 162 -11.68 -0.66 14.44
C SER A 162 -12.83 -1.17 13.58
N GLY A 163 -12.91 -2.49 13.37
CA GLY A 163 -14.04 -3.09 12.65
C GLY A 163 -15.33 -3.09 13.47
N ASP A 164 -16.43 -3.44 12.82
CA ASP A 164 -17.79 -3.40 13.36
C ASP A 164 -18.06 -4.44 14.46
N GLY A 165 -17.06 -5.28 14.77
CA GLY A 165 -17.14 -6.32 15.78
C GLY A 165 -17.70 -7.64 15.27
N GLY A 166 -17.88 -7.80 13.96
CA GLY A 166 -18.08 -9.09 13.33
C GLY A 166 -19.52 -9.51 13.15
N GLY A 167 -19.68 -10.70 12.57
CA GLY A 167 -20.97 -11.21 12.11
C GLY A 167 -21.38 -10.66 10.73
N SER A 168 -22.53 -11.12 10.25
CA SER A 168 -23.03 -10.74 8.92
C SER A 168 -23.96 -9.53 9.01
N GLY A 169 -23.65 -8.49 8.22
CA GLY A 169 -24.52 -7.35 7.99
C GLY A 169 -24.69 -6.40 9.17
N ASP A 170 -23.78 -6.43 10.14
CA ASP A 170 -23.76 -5.58 11.34
C ASP A 170 -25.16 -5.43 11.97
N THR A 171 -25.82 -6.54 12.33
CA THR A 171 -27.23 -6.47 12.81
C THR A 171 -27.43 -5.58 14.04
N SER A 172 -26.38 -5.37 14.84
CA SER A 172 -26.36 -4.48 16.01
C SER A 172 -26.19 -2.99 15.67
N ASN A 173 -25.93 -2.66 14.40
CA ASN A 173 -25.74 -1.29 13.91
C ASN A 173 -24.54 -0.60 14.55
N ASN A 174 -23.49 -1.37 14.84
CA ASN A 174 -22.28 -0.90 15.51
C ASN A 174 -21.57 0.18 14.71
N ALA A 175 -21.44 0.01 13.39
CA ALA A 175 -20.70 0.94 12.53
C ALA A 175 -21.35 2.34 12.47
N GLN A 176 -22.68 2.40 12.48
CA GLN A 176 -23.44 3.66 12.53
C GLN A 176 -23.69 4.18 13.95
N ASN A 177 -23.53 3.34 14.99
CA ASN A 177 -23.71 3.77 16.37
C ASN A 177 -22.46 4.52 16.86
N LEU A 178 -22.60 5.82 17.09
CA LEU A 178 -21.52 6.69 17.55
C LEU A 178 -21.20 6.52 19.04
N THR A 179 -22.02 5.84 19.84
CA THR A 179 -21.72 5.56 21.25
C THR A 179 -20.76 4.39 21.43
N LEU A 180 -20.36 3.73 20.33
CA LEU A 180 -19.47 2.57 20.31
C LEU A 180 -18.21 2.87 19.50
N LEU A 181 -17.11 2.19 19.84
CA LEU A 181 -15.83 2.30 19.14
C LEU A 181 -15.66 1.28 18.01
N LEU A 182 -16.75 0.63 17.58
CA LEU A 182 -16.76 -0.43 16.55
C LEU A 182 -17.18 0.15 15.18
N GLY A 183 -16.48 -0.22 14.11
CA GLY A 183 -16.72 0.26 12.74
C GLY A 183 -16.31 1.72 12.57
N LYS A 184 -15.12 2.07 13.09
CA LYS A 184 -14.61 3.44 13.25
C LYS A 184 -13.14 3.55 12.84
N MET A 185 -12.76 4.75 12.45
CA MET A 185 -11.39 5.25 12.63
C MET A 185 -11.37 6.10 13.90
N LEU A 186 -10.47 5.80 14.84
CA LEU A 186 -10.26 6.58 16.06
C LEU A 186 -9.01 7.44 15.91
N ARG A 187 -8.94 8.58 16.62
CA ARG A 187 -7.78 9.50 16.63
C ARG A 187 -7.56 10.07 18.03
N LEU A 188 -6.38 9.80 18.59
CA LEU A 188 -6.03 10.10 19.99
C LEU A 188 -4.75 10.95 20.08
N ASP A 189 -4.70 11.87 21.05
CA ASP A 189 -3.48 12.56 21.45
C ASP A 189 -2.78 11.79 22.57
N ILE A 190 -1.61 11.24 22.26
CA ILE A 190 -0.84 10.43 23.21
C ILE A 190 0.22 11.26 23.95
N ASP A 191 0.54 12.45 23.46
CA ASP A 191 1.57 13.31 24.03
C ASP A 191 1.03 14.14 25.20
N ASN A 192 -0.27 14.42 25.20
CA ASN A 192 -0.90 15.27 26.21
C ASN A 192 -2.02 14.53 26.97
N PRO A 193 -1.73 13.42 27.68
CA PRO A 193 -2.76 12.68 28.39
C PRO A 193 -3.48 13.56 29.41
N ASP A 194 -4.79 13.40 29.52
CA ASP A 194 -5.63 14.19 30.43
C ASP A 194 -6.50 13.34 31.37
N GLY A 195 -6.85 13.95 32.50
CA GLY A 195 -7.74 13.32 33.48
C GLY A 195 -7.21 11.99 34.03
N THR A 196 -7.99 10.93 33.82
CA THR A 196 -7.69 9.56 34.28
C THR A 196 -7.23 8.65 33.16
N GLU A 197 -7.26 9.11 31.91
CA GLU A 197 -6.89 8.31 30.75
C GLU A 197 -5.40 8.51 30.42
N ASN A 198 -4.82 7.54 29.70
CA ASN A 198 -3.42 7.61 29.26
C ASN A 198 -3.26 8.28 27.88
N TYR A 199 -4.27 9.03 27.46
CA TYR A 199 -4.36 9.82 26.24
C TYR A 199 -5.30 11.00 26.48
N SER A 200 -5.40 11.93 25.53
CA SER A 200 -6.46 12.93 25.46
C SER A 200 -7.07 12.97 24.06
N ILE A 201 -8.11 13.78 23.91
CA ILE A 201 -8.82 13.92 22.64
C ILE A 201 -8.29 15.15 21.87
N PRO A 202 -7.84 14.99 20.61
CA PRO A 202 -7.51 16.12 19.76
C PRO A 202 -8.67 17.12 19.70
N SER A 203 -8.40 18.40 19.93
CA SER A 203 -9.45 19.44 20.07
C SER A 203 -10.31 19.67 18.82
N ASP A 204 -9.88 19.13 17.67
CA ASP A 204 -10.52 19.19 16.38
C ASP A 204 -11.19 17.85 15.98
N ASN A 205 -11.27 16.86 16.88
CA ASN A 205 -12.10 15.69 16.66
C ASN A 205 -13.59 16.09 16.47
N PRO A 206 -14.31 15.42 15.55
CA PRO A 206 -15.61 15.88 15.05
C PRO A 206 -16.75 15.75 16.06
N PHE A 207 -16.60 14.91 17.09
CA PHE A 207 -17.68 14.55 18.01
C PHE A 207 -17.47 15.01 19.46
N ILE A 208 -16.45 15.84 19.73
CA ILE A 208 -16.09 16.26 21.09
C ILE A 208 -17.29 16.84 21.85
N GLY A 209 -17.55 16.27 23.03
CA GLY A 209 -18.58 16.75 23.94
C GLY A 209 -20.01 16.47 23.47
N ASN A 210 -20.18 15.68 22.40
CA ASN A 210 -21.49 15.20 21.98
C ASN A 210 -21.93 14.05 22.90
N PRO A 211 -23.02 14.18 23.67
CA PRO A 211 -23.47 13.13 24.60
C PRO A 211 -23.89 11.83 23.91
N ASP A 212 -24.14 11.85 22.61
CA ASP A 212 -24.58 10.71 21.80
C ASP A 212 -23.44 10.12 20.95
N ALA A 213 -22.20 10.52 21.20
CA ALA A 213 -21.03 10.03 20.48
C ALA A 213 -19.81 9.84 21.40
N ARG A 214 -18.83 9.08 20.91
CA ARG A 214 -17.52 8.91 21.52
C ARG A 214 -16.55 9.93 20.93
N ASP A 215 -15.90 10.69 21.81
CA ASP A 215 -15.00 11.79 21.46
C ASP A 215 -13.75 11.30 20.69
N GLU A 216 -13.43 10.00 20.82
CA GLU A 216 -12.32 9.31 20.15
C GLU A 216 -12.55 9.13 18.63
N ILE A 217 -13.79 9.20 18.16
CA ILE A 217 -14.15 8.89 16.78
C ILE A 217 -13.68 10.01 15.84
N TRP A 218 -12.87 9.65 14.84
CA TRP A 218 -12.49 10.51 13.72
C TRP A 218 -13.37 10.28 12.48
N ALA A 219 -13.67 9.03 12.15
CA ALA A 219 -14.64 8.68 11.09
C ALA A 219 -15.39 7.39 11.45
N TYR A 220 -16.51 7.13 10.79
CA TYR A 220 -17.39 6.01 11.13
C TYR A 220 -18.07 5.41 9.90
N GLY A 221 -18.85 4.35 10.11
CA GLY A 221 -19.55 3.66 9.02
C GLY A 221 -18.62 2.77 8.21
N LEU A 222 -17.61 2.17 8.85
CA LEU A 222 -16.70 1.19 8.25
C LEU A 222 -17.05 -0.22 8.72
N ARG A 223 -16.73 -1.24 7.92
CA ARG A 223 -17.02 -2.65 8.23
C ARG A 223 -15.86 -3.33 8.95
N ASN A 224 -14.74 -3.48 8.27
CA ASN A 224 -13.50 -4.03 8.78
C ASN A 224 -12.31 -3.35 8.09
N PRO A 225 -11.95 -2.11 8.50
CA PRO A 225 -10.81 -1.38 7.95
C PRO A 225 -9.50 -2.07 8.36
N TRP A 226 -9.06 -3.03 7.55
CA TRP A 226 -8.00 -3.98 7.90
C TRP A 226 -6.61 -3.31 7.90
N LYS A 227 -6.26 -2.58 6.83
CA LYS A 227 -5.09 -1.70 6.79
C LYS A 227 -5.46 -0.34 6.27
N PHE A 228 -4.78 0.67 6.81
CA PHE A 228 -4.77 2.02 6.27
C PHE A 228 -3.34 2.55 6.28
N SER A 229 -3.10 3.60 5.48
CA SER A 229 -1.83 4.32 5.43
C SER A 229 -2.06 5.80 5.17
N PHE A 230 -1.08 6.62 5.53
CA PHE A 230 -1.03 8.02 5.15
C PHE A 230 -0.04 8.19 4.00
N ASP A 231 -0.44 8.89 2.95
CA ASP A 231 0.49 9.33 1.91
C ASP A 231 1.39 10.43 2.49
N SER A 232 2.69 10.12 2.63
CA SER A 232 3.66 11.00 3.28
C SER A 232 3.89 12.34 2.56
N LEU A 233 3.44 12.49 1.31
CA LEU A 233 3.57 13.75 0.56
C LEU A 233 2.45 14.75 0.87
N ASN A 234 1.21 14.29 0.98
CA ASN A 234 0.02 15.15 1.07
C ASN A 234 -0.79 14.95 2.35
N GLY A 235 -0.56 13.86 3.10
CA GLY A 235 -1.31 13.51 4.29
C GLY A 235 -2.67 12.87 4.03
N ASP A 236 -2.98 12.46 2.80
CA ASP A 236 -4.22 11.73 2.51
C ASP A 236 -4.20 10.38 3.21
N ILE A 237 -5.31 10.02 3.84
CA ILE A 237 -5.52 8.68 4.41
C ILE A 237 -6.14 7.77 3.35
N TRP A 238 -5.60 6.56 3.23
CA TRP A 238 -6.11 5.50 2.37
C TRP A 238 -6.50 4.30 3.24
N ILE A 239 -7.69 3.76 3.03
CA ILE A 239 -8.25 2.70 3.88
C ILE A 239 -8.69 1.55 2.96
N GLY A 240 -8.23 0.33 3.24
CA GLY A 240 -8.84 -0.88 2.68
C GLY A 240 -9.88 -1.40 3.64
N ASP A 241 -11.16 -1.33 3.27
CA ASP A 241 -12.28 -1.81 4.07
C ASP A 241 -12.88 -3.09 3.48
N VAL A 242 -12.86 -4.18 4.29
CA VAL A 242 -13.26 -5.50 3.81
C VAL A 242 -14.77 -5.61 3.72
N GLY A 243 -15.23 -6.00 2.54
CA GLY A 243 -16.63 -6.16 2.15
C GLY A 243 -17.40 -7.28 2.85
N GLN A 244 -18.72 -7.28 2.70
CA GLN A 244 -19.58 -8.31 3.29
C GLN A 244 -19.65 -9.57 2.42
N ASN A 245 -20.06 -9.43 1.15
CA ASN A 245 -20.28 -10.54 0.23
C ASN A 245 -20.04 -10.18 -1.25
N GLU A 246 -20.22 -8.92 -1.64
CA GLU A 246 -20.33 -8.54 -3.05
C GLU A 246 -19.27 -7.53 -3.51
N VAL A 247 -18.78 -6.67 -2.60
CA VAL A 247 -17.89 -5.55 -2.94
C VAL A 247 -16.79 -5.38 -1.90
N GLU A 248 -15.54 -5.32 -2.35
CA GLU A 248 -14.41 -4.78 -1.58
C GLU A 248 -14.18 -3.32 -1.95
N GLU A 249 -13.70 -2.52 -1.00
CA GLU A 249 -13.58 -1.08 -1.20
C GLU A 249 -12.26 -0.46 -0.72
N ILE A 250 -11.88 0.62 -1.40
CA ILE A 250 -10.78 1.48 -1.04
C ILE A 250 -11.34 2.88 -0.84
N ASP A 251 -11.23 3.39 0.39
CA ASP A 251 -11.58 4.76 0.73
C ASP A 251 -10.36 5.66 0.71
N LYS A 252 -10.60 6.93 0.39
CA LYS A 252 -9.59 7.98 0.43
C LYS A 252 -10.18 9.29 0.93
N ALA A 253 -9.51 9.94 1.86
CA ALA A 253 -9.86 11.26 2.34
C ALA A 253 -8.61 12.08 2.67
N ALA A 254 -8.71 13.40 2.75
CA ALA A 254 -7.66 14.17 3.41
C ALA A 254 -7.70 13.88 4.92
N ALA A 255 -6.55 13.84 5.62
CA ALA A 255 -6.54 13.67 7.09
C ALA A 255 -7.32 14.77 7.84
N THR A 256 -7.59 15.91 7.19
CA THR A 256 -8.42 17.00 7.74
C THR A 256 -9.91 16.80 7.56
N ASP A 257 -10.34 15.85 6.71
CA ASP A 257 -11.75 15.56 6.46
C ASP A 257 -12.30 14.63 7.56
N ALA A 258 -12.35 15.15 8.80
CA ALA A 258 -12.89 14.41 9.93
C ALA A 258 -14.43 14.34 9.91
N GLY A 259 -15.00 13.30 10.51
CA GLY A 259 -16.44 13.11 10.69
C GLY A 259 -17.14 12.43 9.52
N LEU A 260 -16.38 11.88 8.57
CA LEU A 260 -16.94 11.16 7.42
C LEU A 260 -17.68 9.89 7.85
N ASN A 261 -18.78 9.61 7.16
CA ASN A 261 -19.57 8.40 7.28
C ASN A 261 -19.39 7.56 6.01
N TYR A 262 -18.64 6.47 6.08
CA TYR A 262 -18.38 5.57 4.96
C TYR A 262 -19.57 4.65 4.62
N GLY A 263 -20.65 4.75 5.39
CA GLY A 263 -21.95 4.23 5.00
C GLY A 263 -22.25 2.79 5.38
N TRP A 264 -21.28 1.96 5.78
CA TRP A 264 -21.58 0.64 6.35
C TRP A 264 -22.42 0.80 7.62
N ARG A 265 -23.53 0.07 7.83
CA ARG A 265 -24.06 -1.08 7.06
C ARG A 265 -25.11 -0.76 5.99
N CYS A 266 -25.35 0.51 5.74
CA CYS A 266 -26.38 0.97 4.81
C CYS A 266 -26.01 0.62 3.36
N TYR A 267 -24.73 0.74 3.06
CA TYR A 267 -24.13 0.44 1.77
C TYR A 267 -22.92 -0.48 1.95
N GLU A 268 -22.67 -1.31 0.95
CA GLU A 268 -21.46 -2.13 0.79
C GLU A 268 -20.81 -1.64 -0.52
N GLY A 269 -19.67 -0.94 -0.43
CA GLY A 269 -19.28 -0.07 -1.52
C GLY A 269 -20.31 1.04 -1.75
N SER A 270 -20.56 1.34 -3.02
CA SER A 270 -21.61 2.24 -3.46
C SER A 270 -22.99 1.56 -3.60
N ALA A 271 -23.09 0.26 -3.34
CA ALA A 271 -24.30 -0.53 -3.52
C ALA A 271 -25.17 -0.55 -2.24
N PRO A 272 -26.50 -0.33 -2.34
CA PRO A 272 -27.38 -0.47 -1.18
C PRO A 272 -27.36 -1.89 -0.60
N PHE A 273 -27.12 -2.02 0.71
CA PHE A 273 -27.14 -3.30 1.43
C PHE A 273 -28.35 -3.39 2.36
N ASN A 274 -28.33 -2.65 3.48
CA ASN A 274 -29.46 -2.56 4.42
C ASN A 274 -29.79 -1.10 4.74
N THR A 275 -30.65 -0.49 3.91
CA THR A 275 -31.00 0.94 4.00
C THR A 275 -32.03 1.29 5.09
N SER A 276 -32.32 0.36 6.00
CA SER A 276 -33.29 0.58 7.07
C SER A 276 -32.72 1.53 8.14
N ASN A 277 -33.39 2.67 8.36
CA ASN A 277 -32.97 3.73 9.30
C ASN A 277 -31.60 4.35 8.99
N CYS A 278 -31.22 4.37 7.72
CA CYS A 278 -29.96 4.92 7.27
C CYS A 278 -30.02 6.43 7.04
N PRO A 279 -28.89 7.15 7.24
CA PRO A 279 -28.76 8.53 6.78
C PRO A 279 -29.05 8.65 5.29
N PRO A 280 -29.50 9.83 4.81
CA PRO A 280 -29.57 10.11 3.39
C PRO A 280 -28.22 9.87 2.71
N GLN A 281 -28.25 9.35 1.48
CA GLN A 281 -27.04 9.09 0.69
C GLN A 281 -26.11 10.32 0.56
N SER A 282 -26.66 11.53 0.57
CA SER A 282 -25.89 12.78 0.51
C SER A 282 -25.04 13.07 1.76
N GLU A 283 -25.27 12.36 2.86
CA GLU A 283 -24.50 12.44 4.10
C GLU A 283 -23.45 11.32 4.20
N LEU A 284 -23.35 10.47 3.18
CA LEU A 284 -22.40 9.37 3.11
C LEU A 284 -21.23 9.72 2.20
N THR A 285 -20.08 9.10 2.49
CA THR A 285 -18.87 9.14 1.69
C THR A 285 -18.70 7.78 1.05
N PHE A 286 -18.48 7.73 -0.26
CA PHE A 286 -18.31 6.49 -1.01
C PHE A 286 -16.84 6.29 -1.39
N PRO A 287 -16.43 5.02 -1.58
CA PRO A 287 -15.06 4.69 -1.88
C PRO A 287 -14.56 5.31 -3.19
N ILE A 288 -13.25 5.56 -3.25
CA ILE A 288 -12.61 6.05 -4.48
C ILE A 288 -12.46 4.93 -5.52
N ALA A 289 -12.40 3.67 -5.06
CA ALA A 289 -12.38 2.49 -5.89
C ALA A 289 -13.09 1.33 -5.20
N GLU A 290 -13.78 0.52 -5.98
CA GLU A 290 -14.49 -0.66 -5.50
C GLU A 290 -14.40 -1.77 -6.56
N TYR A 291 -14.44 -3.03 -6.12
CA TYR A 291 -14.41 -4.18 -7.02
C TYR A 291 -15.21 -5.35 -6.45
N SER A 292 -15.69 -6.23 -7.32
CA SER A 292 -16.58 -7.30 -6.88
C SER A 292 -15.83 -8.40 -6.13
N SER A 293 -16.30 -8.75 -4.93
CA SER A 293 -16.00 -9.99 -4.19
C SER A 293 -17.13 -11.03 -4.26
N GLY A 294 -18.12 -10.77 -5.12
CA GLY A 294 -19.22 -11.69 -5.39
C GLY A 294 -18.78 -13.06 -5.91
N SER A 295 -19.69 -14.03 -5.83
CA SER A 295 -19.43 -15.42 -6.20
C SER A 295 -18.80 -15.57 -7.59
N GLY A 296 -17.60 -16.14 -7.65
CA GLY A 296 -16.87 -16.42 -8.89
C GLY A 296 -15.86 -15.35 -9.31
N SER A 297 -15.72 -14.27 -8.55
CA SER A 297 -14.67 -13.24 -8.76
C SER A 297 -13.27 -13.74 -8.40
N GLY A 298 -13.16 -14.60 -7.39
CA GLY A 298 -11.87 -14.99 -6.77
C GLY A 298 -11.39 -14.01 -5.70
N ASN A 299 -11.98 -12.82 -5.64
CA ASN A 299 -11.70 -11.78 -4.65
C ASN A 299 -12.51 -12.02 -3.38
N CYS A 300 -12.01 -11.60 -2.22
CA CYS A 300 -12.78 -11.75 -0.98
C CYS A 300 -12.40 -10.81 0.17
N SER A 301 -11.25 -10.14 0.08
CA SER A 301 -10.72 -9.39 1.22
C SER A 301 -9.62 -8.47 0.73
N ILE A 302 -9.97 -7.21 0.54
CA ILE A 302 -8.99 -6.14 0.33
C ILE A 302 -8.02 -6.08 1.51
N THR A 303 -6.74 -6.08 1.22
CA THR A 303 -5.69 -5.94 2.25
C THR A 303 -5.49 -4.48 2.65
N GLY A 304 -5.82 -3.54 1.76
CA GLY A 304 -5.33 -2.16 1.83
C GLY A 304 -3.95 -2.03 1.17
N GLY A 305 -3.36 -0.84 1.25
CA GLY A 305 -2.19 -0.50 0.46
C GLY A 305 -1.48 0.77 0.90
N TYR A 306 -0.47 1.16 0.12
CA TYR A 306 0.37 2.34 0.34
C TYR A 306 0.58 3.07 -0.97
N VAL A 307 0.73 4.39 -0.89
CA VAL A 307 1.25 5.18 -2.01
C VAL A 307 2.78 5.03 -2.02
N TYR A 308 3.36 4.50 -3.10
CA TYR A 308 4.81 4.35 -3.16
C TYR A 308 5.50 5.71 -3.16
N ARG A 309 6.37 5.93 -2.16
CA ARG A 309 7.17 7.15 -1.97
C ARG A 309 8.68 6.89 -1.90
N GLY A 310 9.11 5.67 -2.20
CA GLY A 310 10.51 5.26 -2.19
C GLY A 310 11.38 5.95 -3.22
N ASN A 311 12.65 6.15 -2.89
CA ASN A 311 13.57 6.93 -3.71
C ASN A 311 14.18 6.13 -4.88
N VAL A 312 13.99 4.81 -4.93
CA VAL A 312 14.62 3.94 -5.93
C VAL A 312 13.83 3.88 -7.25
N TYR A 313 12.51 3.65 -7.20
CA TYR A 313 11.71 3.36 -8.39
C TYR A 313 10.84 4.55 -8.81
N ALA A 314 11.40 5.41 -9.66
CA ALA A 314 10.76 6.66 -10.08
C ALA A 314 9.49 6.46 -10.95
N ASP A 315 9.33 5.31 -11.58
CA ASP A 315 8.20 4.97 -12.46
C ASP A 315 6.91 4.66 -11.69
N ILE A 316 7.04 4.10 -10.48
CA ILE A 316 5.91 3.80 -9.60
C ILE A 316 5.69 4.87 -8.51
N GLN A 317 6.41 5.99 -8.58
CA GLN A 317 6.23 7.12 -7.66
C GLN A 317 4.81 7.69 -7.66
N GLY A 318 4.21 7.77 -6.47
CA GLY A 318 2.85 8.26 -6.27
C GLY A 318 1.74 7.29 -6.67
N VAL A 319 2.08 6.04 -6.98
CA VAL A 319 1.11 4.99 -7.28
C VAL A 319 0.63 4.35 -5.99
N TYR A 320 -0.69 4.24 -5.81
CA TYR A 320 -1.26 3.46 -4.70
C TYR A 320 -1.26 1.98 -5.07
N ILE A 321 -0.50 1.19 -4.31
CA ILE A 321 -0.32 -0.25 -4.50
C ILE A 321 -1.05 -0.97 -3.38
N PHE A 322 -1.90 -1.93 -3.73
CA PHE A 322 -2.72 -2.69 -2.79
C PHE A 322 -2.81 -4.16 -3.21
N ALA A 323 -3.42 -5.00 -2.37
CA ALA A 323 -3.60 -6.43 -2.65
C ALA A 323 -4.94 -6.97 -2.20
N ASP A 324 -5.37 -8.09 -2.77
CA ASP A 324 -6.47 -8.92 -2.24
C ASP A 324 -5.91 -10.24 -1.68
N TYR A 325 -6.37 -10.59 -0.48
CA TYR A 325 -5.87 -11.74 0.27
C TYR A 325 -6.21 -13.09 -0.37
N CYS A 326 -7.37 -13.19 -1.03
CA CYS A 326 -7.89 -14.46 -1.54
C CYS A 326 -7.36 -14.82 -2.91
N ASN A 327 -7.35 -13.86 -3.83
CA ASN A 327 -6.86 -14.11 -5.19
C ASN A 327 -5.32 -14.04 -5.27
N GLY A 328 -4.67 -13.42 -4.28
CA GLY A 328 -3.23 -13.21 -4.23
C GLY A 328 -2.67 -12.23 -5.27
N THR A 329 -3.50 -11.30 -5.74
CA THR A 329 -3.08 -10.25 -6.68
C THR A 329 -2.54 -9.03 -5.96
N ILE A 330 -1.53 -8.40 -6.56
CA ILE A 330 -1.09 -7.03 -6.26
C ILE A 330 -1.57 -6.16 -7.42
N SER A 331 -2.23 -5.07 -7.06
CA SER A 331 -2.90 -4.16 -7.98
C SER A 331 -2.53 -2.71 -7.67
N THR A 332 -2.81 -1.83 -8.62
CA THR A 332 -2.57 -0.39 -8.53
C THR A 332 -3.84 0.39 -8.79
N LEU A 333 -3.95 1.59 -8.22
CA LEU A 333 -4.95 2.57 -8.64
C LEU A 333 -4.30 3.62 -9.54
N ASP A 334 -4.90 3.86 -10.70
CA ASP A 334 -4.54 4.99 -11.54
C ASP A 334 -5.09 6.32 -10.98
N GLN A 335 -4.71 7.44 -11.61
CA GLN A 335 -5.14 8.78 -11.17
C GLN A 335 -6.66 9.01 -11.20
N SER A 336 -7.41 8.15 -11.89
CA SER A 336 -8.87 8.21 -11.97
C SER A 336 -9.57 7.32 -10.95
N GLY A 337 -8.84 6.58 -10.13
CA GLY A 337 -9.38 5.56 -9.22
C GLY A 337 -9.69 4.24 -9.91
N THR A 338 -9.17 4.02 -11.13
CA THR A 338 -9.36 2.74 -11.83
C THR A 338 -8.32 1.72 -11.36
N ILE A 339 -8.79 0.51 -11.04
CA ILE A 339 -7.94 -0.61 -10.65
C ILE A 339 -7.24 -1.18 -11.88
N VAL A 340 -5.92 -1.30 -11.77
CA VAL A 340 -5.04 -1.94 -12.75
C VAL A 340 -4.32 -3.08 -12.04
N GLU A 341 -4.67 -4.32 -12.41
CA GLU A 341 -3.99 -5.52 -11.93
C GLU A 341 -2.56 -5.57 -12.46
N GLN A 342 -1.60 -5.80 -11.56
CA GLN A 342 -0.18 -5.81 -11.91
C GLN A 342 0.39 -7.23 -11.89
N LEU A 343 0.16 -7.95 -10.79
CA LEU A 343 0.77 -9.24 -10.51
C LEU A 343 -0.23 -10.21 -9.90
N ASP A 344 -0.13 -11.48 -10.30
CA ASP A 344 -0.82 -12.61 -9.67
C ASP A 344 0.23 -13.64 -9.24
N ILE A 345 0.63 -13.60 -7.98
CA ILE A 345 1.69 -14.44 -7.41
C ILE A 345 1.12 -15.45 -6.40
N GLN A 346 -0.22 -15.55 -6.30
CA GLN A 346 -0.94 -16.56 -5.50
C GLN A 346 -0.42 -16.68 -4.06
N GLN A 347 -0.16 -15.53 -3.43
CA GLN A 347 0.20 -15.43 -2.01
C GLN A 347 -0.96 -14.83 -1.22
N ASN A 348 -1.05 -15.17 0.06
CA ASN A 348 -2.02 -14.56 0.97
C ASN A 348 -1.48 -13.24 1.53
N TRP A 349 -1.56 -12.17 0.74
CA TRP A 349 -1.14 -10.83 1.14
C TRP A 349 -2.00 -10.33 2.31
N VAL A 350 -1.37 -9.88 3.39
CA VAL A 350 -2.07 -9.43 4.62
C VAL A 350 -1.61 -8.07 5.12
N SER A 351 -0.49 -7.56 4.62
CA SER A 351 -0.03 -6.21 4.90
C SER A 351 0.94 -5.75 3.84
N PHE A 352 1.20 -4.46 3.85
CA PHE A 352 2.42 -3.87 3.33
C PHE A 352 3.17 -3.18 4.48
N GLY A 353 4.40 -2.76 4.23
CA GLY A 353 5.18 -1.89 5.09
C GLY A 353 6.23 -1.13 4.30
N GLU A 354 6.81 -0.10 4.91
CA GLU A 354 7.85 0.75 4.33
C GLU A 354 9.16 0.63 5.13
N ASP A 355 10.29 0.79 4.45
CA ASP A 355 11.55 1.14 5.12
C ASP A 355 11.68 2.65 5.35
N VAL A 356 12.76 3.07 6.03
CA VAL A 356 13.02 4.47 6.32
C VAL A 356 13.22 5.36 5.08
N ASN A 357 13.43 4.76 3.90
CA ASN A 357 13.59 5.46 2.63
C ASN A 357 12.29 5.48 1.80
N GLY A 358 11.19 4.91 2.32
CA GLY A 358 9.90 4.80 1.64
C GLY A 358 9.82 3.64 0.65
N GLU A 359 10.79 2.73 0.64
CA GLU A 359 10.69 1.52 -0.18
C GLU A 359 9.62 0.59 0.38
N LEU A 360 8.78 0.05 -0.51
CA LEU A 360 7.64 -0.76 -0.11
C LEU A 360 7.96 -2.25 -0.07
N TYR A 361 7.28 -2.95 0.84
CA TYR A 361 7.33 -4.39 0.99
C TYR A 361 5.92 -4.95 1.16
N ALA A 362 5.61 -6.07 0.50
CA ALA A 362 4.41 -6.86 0.72
C ALA A 362 4.68 -7.98 1.72
N VAL A 363 3.71 -8.23 2.61
CA VAL A 363 3.78 -9.24 3.67
C VAL A 363 2.76 -10.33 3.38
N ALA A 364 3.23 -11.56 3.19
CA ALA A 364 2.41 -12.74 3.02
C ALA A 364 2.22 -13.48 4.35
N LEU A 365 0.99 -13.88 4.66
CA LEU A 365 0.66 -14.62 5.89
C LEU A 365 1.44 -15.95 6.02
N GLY A 366 1.91 -16.49 4.90
CA GLY A 366 2.74 -17.69 4.85
C GLY A 366 4.12 -17.56 5.49
N GLY A 367 4.58 -16.34 5.77
CA GLY A 367 5.88 -16.09 6.40
C GLY A 367 6.91 -15.38 5.52
N ASP A 368 6.52 -15.01 4.31
CA ASP A 368 7.39 -14.39 3.32
C ASP A 368 7.11 -12.88 3.23
N ILE A 369 8.18 -12.11 3.05
CA ILE A 369 8.17 -10.67 2.84
C ILE A 369 8.85 -10.41 1.50
N TYR A 370 8.17 -9.67 0.64
CA TYR A 370 8.64 -9.33 -0.70
C TYR A 370 8.87 -7.83 -0.81
N LYS A 371 9.98 -7.42 -1.41
CA LYS A 371 10.20 -6.02 -1.78
C LYS A 371 9.40 -5.71 -3.04
N ILE A 372 8.71 -4.57 -3.04
CA ILE A 372 8.05 -4.02 -4.22
C ILE A 372 9.07 -3.25 -5.05
N GLU A 373 9.06 -3.50 -6.34
CA GLU A 373 9.95 -2.86 -7.30
C GLU A 373 9.13 -2.25 -8.44
N GLY A 374 9.57 -1.10 -8.94
CA GLY A 374 9.13 -0.63 -10.25
C GLY A 374 9.94 -1.31 -11.35
N GLY A 375 9.52 -1.14 -12.60
CA GLY A 375 10.30 -1.61 -13.73
C GLY A 375 11.68 -0.95 -13.67
N GLU A 376 12.76 -1.75 -13.60
CA GLU A 376 14.13 -1.25 -13.44
C GLU A 376 14.37 -0.05 -14.37
N ILE A 377 14.51 1.15 -13.80
CA ILE A 377 14.94 2.32 -14.58
C ILE A 377 16.43 2.57 -14.37
N LEU A 378 17.04 2.38 -13.19
CA LEU A 378 18.48 2.66 -12.98
C LEU A 378 19.09 1.93 -11.77
N SER A 379 19.83 0.82 -11.98
CA SER A 379 20.91 0.45 -11.05
C SER A 379 22.20 1.16 -11.47
N ASN A 380 22.90 1.80 -10.52
CA ASN A 380 24.18 2.48 -10.76
C ASN A 380 25.27 1.55 -11.34
N SER A 381 25.08 0.23 -11.28
CA SER A 381 25.96 -0.78 -11.84
C SER A 381 25.90 -0.89 -13.37
N ASN A 382 24.83 -0.45 -14.03
CA ASN A 382 24.64 -0.68 -15.48
C ASN A 382 24.85 0.56 -16.36
N ILE A 383 25.06 1.73 -15.76
CA ILE A 383 25.39 2.95 -16.50
C ILE A 383 26.88 2.88 -16.87
N ASP A 384 27.15 2.54 -18.12
CA ASP A 384 28.47 2.51 -18.79
C ASP A 384 29.34 1.23 -18.71
N GLU A 385 28.92 0.15 -18.06
CA GLU A 385 29.76 -1.06 -17.97
C GLU A 385 29.97 -1.80 -19.31
N VAL A 386 29.06 -1.67 -20.28
CA VAL A 386 29.24 -2.30 -21.60
C VAL A 386 30.01 -1.35 -22.52
N SER A 387 31.32 -1.58 -22.64
CA SER A 387 32.26 -0.82 -23.49
C SER A 387 31.96 -0.87 -25.00
N ASP A 388 31.09 -1.79 -25.42
CA ASP A 388 30.85 -2.11 -26.82
C ASP A 388 29.61 -1.43 -27.41
N VAL A 389 28.93 -0.56 -26.64
CA VAL A 389 27.71 0.14 -27.06
C VAL A 389 27.87 1.65 -27.03
N PHE A 390 27.56 2.30 -28.16
CA PHE A 390 27.77 3.73 -28.40
C PHE A 390 26.49 4.43 -28.83
N LEU A 391 26.27 5.65 -28.32
CA LEU A 391 25.26 6.61 -28.80
C LEU A 391 25.96 7.75 -29.55
N LEU A 392 25.70 7.88 -30.85
CA LEU A 392 26.36 8.87 -31.70
C LEU A 392 25.39 9.53 -32.68
N PRO A 393 25.37 10.87 -32.81
CA PRO A 393 26.04 11.83 -31.93
C PRO A 393 25.39 11.86 -30.54
N ASN A 394 26.15 12.24 -29.51
CA ASN A 394 25.64 12.53 -28.18
C ASN A 394 26.52 13.65 -27.58
N PRO A 395 26.03 14.91 -27.46
CA PRO A 395 24.64 15.34 -27.64
C PRO A 395 24.08 15.20 -29.08
N ALA A 396 22.77 14.99 -29.21
CA ALA A 396 22.06 14.81 -30.49
C ALA A 396 21.02 15.90 -30.74
N SER A 397 20.92 16.41 -31.98
CA SER A 397 19.95 17.47 -32.34
C SER A 397 18.86 17.03 -33.31
N ASN A 398 19.12 15.99 -34.12
CA ASN A 398 18.17 15.54 -35.15
C ASN A 398 17.96 14.03 -35.08
N THR A 399 19.06 13.29 -34.97
CA THR A 399 19.05 11.84 -34.87
C THR A 399 20.12 11.39 -33.89
N VAL A 400 19.86 10.28 -33.22
CA VAL A 400 20.87 9.52 -32.47
C VAL A 400 20.95 8.10 -33.01
N SER A 401 22.17 7.58 -33.18
CA SER A 401 22.38 6.18 -33.52
C SER A 401 22.91 5.40 -32.31
N LEU A 402 22.18 4.37 -31.89
CA LEU A 402 22.68 3.34 -30.99
C LEU A 402 23.42 2.29 -31.83
N LYS A 403 24.67 2.02 -31.49
CA LYS A 403 25.54 1.06 -32.19
C LYS A 403 26.19 0.10 -31.20
N ALA A 404 26.24 -1.18 -31.56
CA ALA A 404 26.95 -2.22 -30.84
C ALA A 404 28.01 -2.89 -31.71
N SER A 405 29.12 -3.31 -31.09
CA SER A 405 30.18 -4.06 -31.76
C SER A 405 29.89 -5.58 -31.83
N ASN A 406 29.39 -6.16 -30.74
CA ASN A 406 29.31 -7.63 -30.57
C ASN A 406 27.93 -8.13 -30.08
N ILE A 407 26.93 -7.25 -30.02
CA ILE A 407 25.59 -7.60 -29.55
C ILE A 407 24.54 -7.12 -30.54
N LEU A 408 23.39 -7.80 -30.56
CA LEU A 408 22.22 -7.40 -31.33
C LEU A 408 21.12 -6.94 -30.36
N PHE A 409 20.53 -5.79 -30.64
CA PHE A 409 19.39 -5.24 -29.90
C PHE A 409 18.09 -5.81 -30.43
N SER A 410 17.23 -6.29 -29.52
CA SER A 410 15.87 -6.76 -29.78
C SER A 410 14.83 -5.68 -29.46
N GLU A 411 15.13 -4.78 -28.52
CA GLU A 411 14.23 -3.70 -28.11
C GLU A 411 15.03 -2.45 -27.73
N ILE A 412 14.50 -1.27 -28.05
CA ILE A 412 15.08 0.02 -27.65
C ILE A 412 13.98 0.95 -27.18
N THR A 413 14.19 1.55 -26.01
CA THR A 413 13.30 2.50 -25.36
C THR A 413 14.08 3.75 -24.97
N ILE A 414 13.52 4.94 -25.21
CA ILE A 414 14.07 6.22 -24.71
C ILE A 414 13.10 6.81 -23.70
N ILE A 415 13.63 7.17 -22.54
CA ILE A 415 12.89 7.63 -21.36
C ILE A 415 13.43 8.99 -20.95
N ASP A 416 12.56 9.91 -20.51
CA ASP A 416 12.99 11.18 -19.92
C ASP A 416 13.44 11.03 -18.45
N VAL A 417 13.95 12.11 -17.84
CA VAL A 417 14.39 12.10 -16.43
C VAL A 417 13.27 11.87 -15.41
N LYS A 418 12.01 11.86 -15.84
CA LYS A 418 10.84 11.61 -14.99
C LYS A 418 10.30 10.18 -15.16
N GLY A 419 10.97 9.32 -15.93
CA GLY A 419 10.52 7.97 -16.18
C GLY A 419 9.49 7.84 -17.32
N SER A 420 9.14 8.94 -18.01
CA SER A 420 8.17 8.86 -19.12
C SER A 420 8.82 8.29 -20.38
N ILE A 421 8.20 7.25 -20.95
CA ILE A 421 8.65 6.67 -22.23
C ILE A 421 8.33 7.64 -23.37
N ILE A 422 9.37 8.14 -24.02
CA ILE A 422 9.30 9.08 -25.15
C ILE A 422 9.36 8.33 -26.49
N TYR A 423 10.02 7.17 -26.49
CA TYR A 423 10.15 6.31 -27.65
C TYR A 423 10.27 4.85 -27.20
N SER A 424 9.62 3.94 -27.92
CA SER A 424 9.84 2.50 -27.75
C SER A 424 9.67 1.80 -29.09
N GLU A 425 10.55 0.84 -29.36
CA GLU A 425 10.45 0.00 -30.55
C GLU A 425 11.06 -1.38 -30.32
N LYS A 426 10.25 -2.41 -30.60
CA LYS A 426 10.72 -3.78 -30.77
C LYS A 426 11.27 -3.96 -32.18
N ASN A 427 12.56 -4.26 -32.27
CA ASN A 427 13.29 -4.43 -33.51
C ASN A 427 13.54 -5.91 -33.80
N LYS A 428 13.72 -6.27 -35.07
CA LYS A 428 14.49 -7.49 -35.37
C LYS A 428 15.92 -7.30 -34.85
N PRO A 429 16.58 -8.35 -34.32
CA PRO A 429 17.94 -8.26 -33.80
C PRO A 429 18.85 -7.44 -34.72
N THR A 430 19.33 -6.30 -34.22
CA THR A 430 20.15 -5.35 -35.00
C THR A 430 21.33 -4.83 -34.19
N ALA A 431 22.50 -4.70 -34.82
CA ALA A 431 23.67 -4.09 -34.20
C ALA A 431 23.63 -2.56 -34.26
N THR A 432 22.71 -1.96 -35.03
CA THR A 432 22.61 -0.52 -35.18
C THR A 432 21.16 -0.08 -35.34
N LYS A 433 20.77 0.97 -34.62
CA LYS A 433 19.50 1.66 -34.80
C LYS A 433 19.70 3.15 -34.81
N THR A 434 19.09 3.85 -35.77
CA THR A 434 19.03 5.32 -35.79
C THR A 434 17.62 5.76 -35.48
N ILE A 435 17.49 6.69 -34.53
CA ILE A 435 16.23 7.21 -34.01
C ILE A 435 16.20 8.72 -34.28
N SER A 436 15.05 9.22 -34.77
CA SER A 436 14.82 10.66 -34.92
C SER A 436 14.45 11.26 -33.57
N VAL A 437 15.16 12.30 -33.16
CA VAL A 437 14.96 13.02 -31.89
C VAL A 437 14.52 14.47 -32.10
N THR A 438 14.17 14.84 -33.34
CA THR A 438 13.73 16.20 -33.70
C THR A 438 12.51 16.72 -32.93
N ASN A 439 11.71 15.83 -32.35
CA ASN A 439 10.50 16.19 -31.60
C ASN A 439 10.73 16.09 -30.08
N PHE A 440 11.96 15.82 -29.64
CA PHE A 440 12.30 15.71 -28.23
C PHE A 440 12.65 17.11 -27.75
N ASN A 441 12.28 17.44 -26.51
CA ASN A 441 12.68 18.71 -25.91
C ASN A 441 14.18 18.66 -25.57
N ASP A 442 14.83 19.82 -25.49
CA ASP A 442 16.21 19.90 -25.01
C ASP A 442 16.28 19.36 -23.57
N GLY A 443 17.24 18.49 -23.31
CA GLY A 443 17.32 17.84 -22.00
C GLY A 443 18.11 16.55 -21.96
N MET A 444 18.05 15.90 -20.81
CA MET A 444 18.66 14.59 -20.58
C MET A 444 17.61 13.49 -20.72
N TYR A 445 18.03 12.39 -21.30
CA TYR A 445 17.23 11.18 -21.53
C TYR A 445 18.09 9.95 -21.25
N PHE A 446 17.43 8.80 -21.09
CA PHE A 446 18.07 7.50 -20.97
C PHE A 446 17.61 6.61 -22.11
N VAL A 447 18.57 5.97 -22.79
CA VAL A 447 18.31 4.96 -23.81
C VAL A 447 18.52 3.59 -23.17
N LYS A 448 17.42 2.86 -22.98
CA LYS A 448 17.39 1.46 -22.55
C LYS A 448 17.33 0.57 -23.79
N ALA A 449 18.22 -0.41 -23.90
CA ALA A 449 18.27 -1.36 -25.00
C ALA A 449 18.37 -2.79 -24.45
N ILE A 450 17.54 -3.68 -24.95
CA ILE A 450 17.55 -5.10 -24.59
C ILE A 450 18.28 -5.86 -25.70
N SER A 451 19.25 -6.71 -25.33
CA SER A 451 19.93 -7.58 -26.28
C SER A 451 19.07 -8.78 -26.67
N GLU A 452 19.44 -9.49 -27.74
CA GLU A 452 18.82 -10.77 -28.09
C GLU A 452 18.95 -11.84 -26.99
N SER A 453 20.00 -11.74 -26.15
CA SER A 453 20.20 -12.61 -24.99
C SER A 453 19.40 -12.18 -23.75
N GLY A 454 18.58 -11.13 -23.86
CA GLY A 454 17.79 -10.58 -22.74
C GLY A 454 18.56 -9.67 -21.80
N ASN A 455 19.81 -9.29 -22.12
CA ASN A 455 20.59 -8.39 -21.27
C ASN A 455 20.16 -6.94 -21.50
N GLU A 456 20.01 -6.20 -20.41
CA GLU A 456 19.66 -4.79 -20.44
C GLU A 456 20.91 -3.89 -20.49
N ILE A 457 20.84 -2.83 -21.31
CA ILE A 457 21.91 -1.84 -21.46
C ILE A 457 21.29 -0.45 -21.39
N ILE A 458 21.84 0.40 -20.54
CA ILE A 458 21.37 1.78 -20.38
C ILE A 458 22.49 2.76 -20.76
N LYS A 459 22.16 3.75 -21.59
CA LYS A 459 23.08 4.82 -21.99
C LYS A 459 22.42 6.19 -21.84
N LYS A 460 23.15 7.14 -21.27
CA LYS A 460 22.72 8.54 -21.18
C LYS A 460 22.69 9.18 -22.57
N LEU A 461 21.62 9.88 -22.89
CA LEU A 461 21.44 10.69 -24.10
C LEU A 461 21.18 12.15 -23.70
N VAL A 462 21.85 13.08 -24.38
CA VAL A 462 21.61 14.52 -24.25
C VAL A 462 21.06 15.04 -25.56
N ILE A 463 19.94 15.75 -25.53
CA ILE A 463 19.33 16.43 -26.68
C ILE A 463 19.60 17.92 -26.60
N GLN A 464 19.99 18.53 -27.73
CA GLN A 464 20.36 19.95 -27.87
C GLN A 464 19.92 20.55 -29.21
#